data_AF-A0A1H1U6M3-F1
#
_entry.id   AF-A0A1H1U6M3-F1
#
_cell.length_a   1.000
_cell.length_b   1.000
_cell.length_c   1.000
_cell.angle_alpha   90.00
_cell.angle_beta   90.00
_cell.angle_gamma   90.00
#
_symmetry.space_group_name_H-M   'P 1'
#
loop_
_entity.id
_entity.type
_entity.pdbx_description
1 polymer ?
#
loop_
_entity_poly.entity_id
_entity_poly.type
_entity_poly.pdbx_seq_one_letter_code
_entity_poly.pdbx_strand_id
1 'polypeptide(L)'
;MKRHNRAALAVAALALVIPVSGCASLLSPHQTAEYSYNAGDGAWGSIGDVEVRGLMLIMDESGEGPAQLFFTLINKGDSSAKVSLDVGGKKTTESVKAGETFVQDPESPASDSSEPIIVDSLKAQPGDLADVTVKVGDDEKTIRTQVLSNALPYYEEYVPTEEPSESPSEEATQTSEASQTGEADASGETGQTGEADATGQTGEQGASAAVNG
;
A
#
# COMPACT_ATOMS: atom_id res chain seq x y z
N MET A 1 74.75 22.81 18.22
CA MET A 1 74.20 21.43 18.34
C MET A 1 72.78 21.36 18.92
N LYS A 2 72.45 21.99 20.06
CA LYS A 2 71.10 21.87 20.69
C LYS A 2 69.90 22.41 19.88
N ARG A 3 70.11 23.38 18.98
CA ARG A 3 69.04 24.02 18.19
C ARG A 3 68.61 23.18 16.98
N HIS A 4 69.57 22.53 16.31
CA HIS A 4 69.32 21.67 15.16
C HIS A 4 68.61 20.38 15.56
N ASN A 5 68.94 19.81 16.72
CA ASN A 5 68.26 18.61 17.23
C ASN A 5 66.80 18.90 17.60
N ARG A 6 66.49 20.11 18.09
CA ARG A 6 65.12 20.55 18.36
C ARG A 6 64.32 20.76 17.08
N ALA A 7 64.94 21.35 16.05
CA ALA A 7 64.32 21.52 14.75
C ALA A 7 64.05 20.16 14.06
N ALA A 8 65.01 19.24 14.11
CA ALA A 8 64.84 17.89 13.56
C ALA A 8 63.71 17.11 14.25
N LEU A 9 63.57 17.23 15.58
CA LEU A 9 62.50 16.58 16.33
C LEU A 9 61.12 17.16 15.96
N ALA A 10 61.04 18.48 15.78
CA ALA A 10 59.80 19.14 15.36
C ALA A 10 59.37 18.74 13.95
N VAL A 11 60.33 18.65 13.01
CA VAL A 11 60.06 18.18 11.64
C VAL A 11 59.62 16.72 11.62
N ALA A 12 60.28 15.85 12.40
CA ALA A 12 59.88 14.46 12.52
C ALA A 12 58.48 14.30 13.12
N ALA A 13 58.12 15.10 14.13
CA ALA A 13 56.79 15.11 14.71
C ALA A 13 55.72 15.57 13.69
N LEU A 14 55.98 16.64 12.92
CA LEU A 14 55.06 17.10 11.88
C LEU A 14 54.87 16.07 10.77
N ALA A 15 55.95 15.40 10.35
CA ALA A 15 55.91 14.37 9.31
C ALA A 15 55.05 13.16 9.70
N LEU A 16 54.89 12.88 11.00
CA LEU A 16 54.05 11.79 11.50
C LEU A 16 52.57 12.20 11.65
N VAL A 17 52.28 13.47 11.93
CA VAL A 17 50.89 13.95 12.15
C VAL A 17 50.12 14.10 10.83
N ILE A 18 50.78 14.62 9.79
CA ILE A 18 50.16 14.87 8.47
C ILE A 18 49.50 13.62 7.85
N PRO A 19 50.15 12.44 7.77
CA PRO A 19 49.52 11.26 7.17
C PRO A 19 48.38 10.67 8.00
N VAL A 20 48.38 10.85 9.33
CA VAL A 20 47.31 10.33 10.21
C VAL A 20 46.03 11.17 10.11
N SER A 21 46.14 12.48 9.89
CA SER A 21 44.99 13.37 9.67
C SER A 21 44.29 13.18 8.31
N GLY A 22 44.94 12.52 7.34
CA GLY A 22 44.41 12.33 5.98
C GLY A 22 43.34 11.23 5.84
N CYS A 23 43.27 10.26 6.76
CA CYS A 23 42.27 9.19 6.68
C CYS A 23 40.84 9.72 6.80
N ALA A 24 40.58 10.71 7.66
CA ALA A 24 39.24 11.27 7.80
C ALA A 24 38.77 11.94 6.49
N SER A 25 39.61 12.78 5.88
CA SER A 25 39.25 13.51 4.66
C SER A 25 39.10 12.64 3.40
N LEU A 26 39.71 11.45 3.38
CA LEU A 26 39.54 10.47 2.28
C LEU A 26 38.33 9.54 2.50
N LEU A 27 38.00 9.23 3.76
CA LEU A 27 36.87 8.37 4.10
C LEU A 27 35.53 9.12 4.07
N SER A 28 35.51 10.40 4.44
CA SER A 28 34.27 11.16 4.52
C SER A 28 33.53 11.31 3.18
N PRO A 29 34.17 11.73 2.07
CA PRO A 29 33.46 11.86 0.79
C PRO A 29 32.98 10.52 0.24
N HIS A 30 33.76 9.45 0.43
CA HIS A 30 33.39 8.10 -0.01
C HIS A 30 32.19 7.56 0.76
N GLN A 31 32.13 7.80 2.08
CA GLN A 31 30.97 7.43 2.90
C GLN A 31 29.69 8.22 2.61
N THR A 32 29.76 9.36 1.94
CA THR A 32 28.54 10.10 1.57
C THR A 32 28.19 9.99 0.09
N ALA A 33 29.17 9.72 -0.78
CA ALA A 33 28.96 9.59 -2.22
C ALA A 33 28.57 8.17 -2.64
N GLU A 34 29.18 7.14 -2.04
CA GLU A 34 28.97 5.74 -2.42
C GLU A 34 28.04 5.00 -1.46
N TYR A 35 28.02 5.40 -0.19
CA TYR A 35 27.14 4.78 0.80
C TYR A 35 25.78 5.48 0.80
N SER A 36 24.79 4.80 0.22
CA SER A 36 23.39 5.19 0.28
C SER A 36 22.82 4.95 1.68
N TYR A 37 22.84 5.99 2.51
CA TYR A 37 22.14 5.99 3.80
C TYR A 37 20.65 6.30 3.60
N ASN A 38 19.79 5.49 4.20
CA ASN A 38 18.35 5.69 4.18
C ASN A 38 17.94 6.22 5.54
N ALA A 39 17.70 7.53 5.59
CA ALA A 39 17.17 8.18 6.78
C ALA A 39 15.66 7.96 6.82
N GLY A 40 15.22 6.82 7.34
CA GLY A 40 13.80 6.48 7.48
C GLY A 40 13.58 5.02 7.84
N ASP A 41 12.37 4.71 8.32
CA ASP A 41 11.98 3.37 8.77
C ASP A 41 11.51 2.46 7.63
N GLY A 42 11.63 2.87 6.38
CA GLY A 42 11.20 2.07 5.22
C GLY A 42 12.35 1.63 4.34
N ALA A 43 12.28 0.39 3.87
CA ALA A 43 13.16 -0.15 2.84
C ALA A 43 12.96 0.56 1.50
N TRP A 44 13.93 0.37 0.61
CA TRP A 44 13.94 0.97 -0.71
C TRP A 44 14.61 0.05 -1.72
N GLY A 45 14.36 0.31 -3.00
CA GLY A 45 15.05 -0.34 -4.09
C GLY A 45 14.66 0.26 -5.42
N SER A 46 15.53 0.13 -6.41
CA SER A 46 15.25 0.52 -7.79
C SER A 46 15.06 -0.71 -8.67
N ILE A 47 14.07 -0.66 -9.56
CA ILE A 47 13.73 -1.64 -10.59
C ILE A 47 13.52 -0.86 -11.89
N GLY A 48 14.45 -1.00 -12.84
CA GLY A 48 14.50 -0.12 -14.01
C GLY A 48 14.55 1.35 -13.58
N ASP A 49 13.66 2.16 -14.15
CA ASP A 49 13.52 3.60 -13.84
C ASP A 49 12.59 3.89 -12.65
N VAL A 50 12.01 2.86 -12.02
CA VAL A 50 11.13 3.03 -10.85
C VAL A 50 11.92 2.84 -9.57
N GLU A 51 11.83 3.81 -8.68
CA GLU A 51 12.31 3.69 -7.30
C GLU A 51 11.15 3.40 -6.36
N VAL A 52 11.30 2.38 -5.53
CA VAL A 52 10.44 2.09 -4.38
C VAL A 52 11.12 2.67 -3.15
N ARG A 53 10.39 3.47 -2.37
CA ARG A 53 10.83 4.15 -1.15
C ARG A 53 9.83 3.90 -0.03
N GLY A 54 10.27 4.05 1.22
CA GLY A 54 9.36 3.98 2.36
C GLY A 54 8.60 2.66 2.46
N LEU A 55 9.14 1.58 1.90
CA LEU A 55 8.49 0.27 1.93
C LEU A 55 8.54 -0.24 3.37
N MET A 56 7.39 -0.51 3.98
CA MET A 56 7.30 -1.03 5.34
C MET A 56 5.95 -1.71 5.58
N LEU A 57 5.93 -2.61 6.57
CA LEU A 57 4.73 -3.29 7.03
C LEU A 57 4.50 -2.95 8.49
N ILE A 58 3.28 -2.61 8.86
CA ILE A 58 2.89 -2.37 10.25
C ILE A 58 1.80 -3.38 10.64
N MET A 59 1.97 -4.04 11.77
CA MET A 59 1.02 -5.02 12.30
C MET A 59 1.00 -4.99 13.83
N ASP A 60 0.14 -5.79 14.45
CA ASP A 60 0.17 -5.97 15.90
C ASP A 60 1.35 -6.87 16.35
N GLU A 61 1.47 -7.12 17.65
CA GLU A 61 2.53 -7.98 18.20
C GLU A 61 2.24 -9.49 18.08
N SER A 62 1.14 -9.90 17.44
CA SER A 62 0.76 -11.32 17.32
C SER A 62 1.69 -12.11 16.39
N GLY A 63 2.21 -11.45 15.35
CA GLY A 63 3.09 -12.04 14.34
C GLY A 63 2.38 -12.95 13.32
N GLU A 64 1.05 -12.88 13.20
CA GLU A 64 0.28 -13.75 12.28
C GLU A 64 -0.47 -13.04 11.15
N GLY A 65 -0.40 -11.70 11.10
CA GLY A 65 -1.27 -10.85 10.29
C GLY A 65 -2.48 -10.38 11.12
N PRO A 66 -3.28 -9.42 10.63
CA PRO A 66 -3.08 -8.64 9.40
C PRO A 66 -1.96 -7.59 9.50
N ALA A 67 -1.38 -7.20 8.36
CA ALA A 67 -0.37 -6.14 8.28
C ALA A 67 -0.71 -5.10 7.21
N GLN A 68 -0.59 -3.80 7.52
CA GLN A 68 -0.74 -2.73 6.53
C GLN A 68 0.57 -2.48 5.79
N LEU A 69 0.51 -2.41 4.46
CA LEU A 69 1.63 -2.13 3.58
C LEU A 69 1.69 -0.64 3.22
N PHE A 70 2.87 -0.05 3.39
CA PHE A 70 3.19 1.33 3.02
C PHE A 70 4.30 1.34 1.98
N PHE A 71 4.23 2.26 1.01
CA PHE A 71 5.32 2.50 0.06
C PHE A 71 5.12 3.82 -0.68
N THR A 72 6.19 4.26 -1.34
CA THR A 72 6.18 5.31 -2.35
C THR A 72 6.88 4.81 -3.60
N LEU A 73 6.26 5.02 -4.76
CA LEU A 73 6.80 4.69 -6.06
C LEU A 73 7.16 5.99 -6.79
N ILE A 74 8.39 6.11 -7.27
CA ILE A 74 8.85 7.28 -8.01
C ILE A 74 9.28 6.80 -9.38
N ASN A 75 8.57 7.22 -10.42
CA ASN A 75 8.91 6.86 -11.79
C ASN A 75 9.83 7.92 -12.40
N LYS A 76 11.12 7.61 -12.52
CA LYS A 76 12.13 8.50 -13.13
C LYS A 76 12.25 8.34 -14.65
N GLY A 77 11.45 7.45 -15.24
CA GLY A 77 11.47 7.17 -16.67
C GLY A 77 10.62 8.14 -17.48
N ASP A 78 10.70 8.01 -18.80
CA ASP A 78 10.02 8.88 -19.76
C ASP A 78 8.63 8.36 -20.18
N SER A 79 8.16 7.25 -19.58
CA SER A 79 6.86 6.64 -19.87
C SER A 79 6.16 6.16 -18.60
N SER A 80 4.84 5.93 -18.67
CA SER A 80 4.08 5.39 -17.53
C SER A 80 4.55 3.97 -17.20
N ALA A 81 4.79 3.70 -15.92
CA ALA A 81 5.17 2.38 -15.41
C ALA A 81 4.00 1.74 -14.67
N LYS A 82 3.78 0.44 -14.90
CA LYS A 82 2.85 -0.38 -14.12
C LYS A 82 3.68 -1.21 -13.14
N VAL A 83 3.46 -0.97 -11.85
CA VAL A 83 4.25 -1.53 -10.76
C VAL A 83 3.37 -2.48 -9.96
N SER A 84 3.75 -3.74 -9.88
CA SER A 84 3.06 -4.74 -9.06
C SER A 84 3.90 -5.08 -7.84
N LEU A 85 3.28 -5.11 -6.66
CA LEU A 85 3.91 -5.55 -5.42
C LEU A 85 3.19 -6.81 -4.92
N ASP A 86 3.95 -7.82 -4.53
CA ASP A 86 3.47 -9.07 -3.92
C ASP A 86 4.17 -9.28 -2.58
N VAL A 87 3.37 -9.38 -1.52
CA VAL A 87 3.83 -9.61 -0.15
C VAL A 87 2.85 -10.51 0.58
N GLY A 88 3.35 -11.60 1.17
CA GLY A 88 2.49 -12.54 1.89
C GLY A 88 1.32 -13.11 1.06
N GLY A 89 1.44 -13.12 -0.28
CA GLY A 89 0.38 -13.52 -1.21
C GLY A 89 -0.63 -12.41 -1.56
N LYS A 90 -0.58 -11.24 -0.90
CA LYS A 90 -1.34 -10.05 -1.29
C LYS A 90 -0.64 -9.37 -2.45
N LYS A 91 -1.36 -9.26 -3.57
CA LYS A 91 -0.91 -8.54 -4.76
C LYS A 91 -1.63 -7.20 -4.88
N THR A 92 -0.87 -6.14 -5.09
CA THR A 92 -1.39 -4.83 -5.49
C THR A 92 -0.71 -4.37 -6.77
N THR A 93 -1.32 -3.46 -7.52
CA THR A 93 -0.74 -2.94 -8.76
C THR A 93 -1.15 -1.51 -9.01
N GLU A 94 -0.14 -0.66 -9.17
CA GLU A 94 -0.31 0.77 -9.37
C GLU A 94 0.30 1.23 -10.68
N SER A 95 -0.25 2.30 -11.25
CA SER A 95 0.27 2.93 -12.46
C SER A 95 0.81 4.30 -12.13
N VAL A 96 2.11 4.50 -12.36
CA VAL A 96 2.81 5.75 -12.07
C VAL A 96 3.24 6.39 -13.39
N LYS A 97 2.75 7.60 -13.68
CA LYS A 97 3.12 8.32 -14.91
C LYS A 97 4.61 8.70 -14.90
N ALA A 98 5.16 8.99 -16.08
CA ALA A 98 6.52 9.46 -16.23
C ALA A 98 6.79 10.71 -15.37
N GLY A 99 7.85 10.69 -14.57
CA GLY A 99 8.23 11.80 -13.69
C GLY A 99 7.34 12.00 -12.46
N GLU A 100 6.31 11.18 -12.27
CA GLU A 100 5.37 11.30 -11.16
C GLU A 100 5.72 10.35 -10.01
N THR A 101 5.07 10.60 -8.88
CA THR A 101 5.16 9.79 -7.66
C THR A 101 3.78 9.22 -7.33
N PHE A 102 3.74 8.01 -6.80
CA PHE A 102 2.57 7.41 -6.17
C PHE A 102 2.89 7.11 -4.71
N VAL A 103 2.07 7.58 -3.77
CA VAL A 103 2.23 7.40 -2.33
C VAL A 103 1.08 6.54 -1.80
N GLN A 104 1.43 5.42 -1.17
CA GLN A 104 0.50 4.60 -0.39
C GLN A 104 0.74 4.86 1.10
N ASP A 105 0.00 5.82 1.64
CA ASP A 105 -0.03 6.15 3.07
C ASP A 105 -1.39 6.81 3.39
N PRO A 106 -2.44 6.03 3.70
CA PRO A 106 -3.82 6.52 3.77
C PRO A 106 -4.06 7.74 4.67
N GLU A 107 -3.24 7.94 5.71
CA GLU A 107 -3.37 9.06 6.64
C GLU A 107 -2.57 10.30 6.18
N SER A 108 -1.72 10.16 5.16
CA SER A 108 -0.94 11.27 4.63
C SER A 108 -1.75 12.13 3.66
N PRO A 109 -1.67 13.46 3.74
CA PRO A 109 -2.28 14.35 2.75
C PRO A 109 -1.63 14.23 1.36
N ALA A 110 -0.47 13.57 1.26
CA ALA A 110 0.21 13.29 0.01
C ALA A 110 -0.18 11.93 -0.59
N SER A 111 -1.05 11.16 0.07
CA SER A 111 -1.47 9.84 -0.43
C SER A 111 -2.24 9.95 -1.74
N ASP A 112 -1.98 9.00 -2.63
CA ASP A 112 -2.74 8.81 -3.86
C ASP A 112 -3.95 7.89 -3.66
N SER A 113 -4.01 7.19 -2.51
CA SER A 113 -5.13 6.32 -2.13
C SER A 113 -5.50 6.50 -0.66
N SER A 114 -6.80 6.60 -0.37
CA SER A 114 -7.33 6.54 1.01
C SER A 114 -7.59 5.11 1.49
N GLU A 115 -7.49 4.11 0.61
CA GLU A 115 -7.73 2.72 0.97
C GLU A 115 -6.42 2.08 1.45
N PRO A 116 -6.39 1.47 2.66
CA PRO A 116 -5.21 0.79 3.15
C PRO A 116 -5.00 -0.54 2.42
N ILE A 117 -3.74 -0.88 2.16
CA ILE A 117 -3.37 -2.18 1.58
C ILE A 117 -3.08 -3.14 2.72
N ILE A 118 -4.06 -4.00 3.04
CA ILE A 118 -3.95 -4.99 4.12
C ILE A 118 -3.45 -6.33 3.58
N VAL A 119 -2.43 -6.89 4.22
CA VAL A 119 -1.91 -8.25 4.01
C VAL A 119 -2.49 -9.13 5.10
N ASP A 120 -3.54 -9.90 4.77
CA ASP A 120 -4.37 -10.58 5.76
C ASP A 120 -3.61 -11.65 6.58
N SER A 121 -2.61 -12.29 5.99
CA SER A 121 -1.88 -13.39 6.62
C SER A 121 -0.38 -13.31 6.37
N LEU A 122 0.25 -12.28 6.94
CA LEU A 122 1.70 -12.15 6.94
C LEU A 122 2.32 -13.01 8.05
N LYS A 123 3.13 -14.01 7.67
CA LYS A 123 3.87 -14.86 8.61
C LYS A 123 5.25 -14.27 8.91
N ALA A 124 5.29 -13.27 9.78
CA ALA A 124 6.49 -12.59 10.26
C ALA A 124 6.22 -11.92 11.61
N GLN A 125 7.22 -11.83 12.49
CA GLN A 125 7.10 -11.09 13.75
C GLN A 125 7.59 -9.64 13.56
N PRO A 126 7.07 -8.67 14.33
CA PRO A 126 7.70 -7.35 14.41
C PRO A 126 9.19 -7.45 14.72
N GLY A 127 10.01 -6.73 13.95
CA GLY A 127 11.47 -6.82 13.95
C GLY A 127 12.06 -7.75 12.87
N ASP A 128 11.26 -8.64 12.30
CA ASP A 128 11.68 -9.47 11.15
C ASP A 128 11.74 -8.65 9.86
N LEU A 129 12.35 -9.26 8.85
CA LEU A 129 12.30 -8.80 7.46
C LEU A 129 11.32 -9.66 6.66
N ALA A 130 10.35 -9.03 6.01
CA ALA A 130 9.46 -9.64 5.03
C ALA A 130 9.96 -9.39 3.59
N ASP A 131 9.77 -10.37 2.72
CA ASP A 131 10.06 -10.25 1.29
C ASP A 131 8.88 -9.59 0.56
N VAL A 132 9.15 -8.50 -0.15
CA VAL A 132 8.20 -7.87 -1.09
C VAL A 132 8.75 -8.00 -2.49
N THR A 133 8.05 -8.72 -3.35
CA THR A 133 8.43 -8.87 -4.75
C THR A 133 7.81 -7.75 -5.56
N VAL A 134 8.66 -6.90 -6.13
CA VAL A 134 8.24 -5.77 -6.97
C VAL A 134 8.51 -6.12 -8.43
N LYS A 135 7.50 -5.95 -9.28
CA LYS A 135 7.60 -6.12 -10.73
C LYS A 135 7.28 -4.83 -11.46
N VAL A 136 8.08 -4.50 -12.47
CA VAL A 136 7.88 -3.35 -13.36
C VAL A 136 8.11 -3.83 -14.78
N GLY A 137 7.02 -4.00 -15.56
CA GLY A 137 7.12 -4.65 -16.86
C GLY A 137 7.64 -6.09 -16.74
N ASP A 138 8.77 -6.38 -17.41
CA ASP A 138 9.44 -7.70 -17.37
C ASP A 138 10.49 -7.80 -16.25
N ASP A 139 10.84 -6.69 -15.61
CA ASP A 139 11.83 -6.66 -14.53
C ASP A 139 11.18 -7.00 -13.18
N GLU A 140 11.89 -7.77 -12.37
CA GLU A 140 11.45 -8.21 -11.05
C GLU A 140 12.59 -8.10 -10.03
N LYS A 141 12.25 -7.68 -8.81
CA LYS A 141 13.19 -7.61 -7.70
C LYS A 141 12.48 -7.82 -6.37
N THR A 142 13.08 -8.62 -5.51
CA THR A 142 12.66 -8.73 -4.11
C THR A 142 13.35 -7.67 -3.26
N ILE A 143 12.57 -6.86 -2.55
CA ILE A 143 13.02 -5.91 -1.54
C ILE A 143 12.64 -6.47 -0.18
N ARG A 144 13.62 -6.59 0.72
CA ARG A 144 13.37 -6.99 2.10
C ARG A 144 13.01 -5.76 2.92
N THR A 145 11.86 -5.82 3.57
CA THR A 145 11.32 -4.72 4.36
C THR A 145 11.10 -5.13 5.80
N GLN A 146 11.29 -4.19 6.71
CA GLN A 146 10.98 -4.36 8.13
C GLN A 146 9.47 -4.55 8.35
N VAL A 147 9.17 -5.38 9.34
CA VAL A 147 7.86 -5.49 9.97
C VAL A 147 7.91 -4.73 11.29
N LEU A 148 7.04 -3.74 11.47
CA LEU A 148 6.97 -2.88 12.64
C LEU A 148 5.71 -3.18 13.44
N SER A 149 5.75 -2.88 14.74
CA SER A 149 4.58 -2.94 15.63
C SER A 149 4.13 -1.55 16.07
N ASN A 150 2.95 -1.51 16.68
CA ASN A 150 2.43 -0.36 17.43
C ASN A 150 3.08 -0.14 18.80
N ALA A 151 4.25 -0.71 19.08
CA ALA A 151 4.98 -0.41 20.33
C ALA A 151 5.31 1.10 20.46
N LEU A 152 5.28 1.83 19.34
CA LEU A 152 5.41 3.28 19.30
C LEU A 152 4.02 3.92 19.08
N PRO A 153 3.62 4.94 19.87
CA PRO A 153 2.25 5.48 19.83
C PRO A 153 1.78 5.97 18.46
N TYR A 154 2.70 6.47 17.62
CA TYR A 154 2.40 6.97 16.29
C TYR A 154 2.20 5.86 15.24
N TYR A 155 2.29 4.58 15.63
CA TYR A 155 1.95 3.45 14.76
C TYR A 155 0.65 2.75 15.17
N GLU A 156 0.01 3.18 16.27
CA GLU A 156 -1.22 2.57 16.76
C GLU A 156 -2.37 2.66 15.74
N GLU A 157 -2.46 3.77 15.00
CA GLU A 157 -3.52 3.99 14.00
C GLU A 157 -3.34 3.18 12.71
N TYR A 158 -2.14 2.62 12.49
CA TYR A 158 -1.81 1.85 11.28
C TYR A 158 -1.90 0.34 11.46
N VAL A 159 -2.24 -0.12 12.67
CA VAL A 159 -2.50 -1.53 12.90
C VAL A 159 -3.89 -1.85 12.35
N PRO A 160 -4.02 -2.80 11.40
CA PRO A 160 -5.33 -3.13 10.87
C PRO A 160 -6.20 -3.72 11.99
N THR A 161 -7.35 -3.12 12.22
CA THR A 161 -8.38 -3.70 13.09
C THR A 161 -9.18 -4.70 12.27
N GLU A 162 -9.43 -5.91 12.79
CA GLU A 162 -10.44 -6.77 12.19
C GLU A 162 -11.80 -6.07 12.32
N GLU A 163 -12.31 -5.51 11.22
CA GLU A 163 -13.70 -5.08 11.21
C GLU A 163 -14.57 -6.33 11.41
N PRO A 164 -15.53 -6.32 12.35
CA PRO A 164 -16.40 -7.47 12.55
C PRO A 164 -17.18 -7.73 11.27
N SER A 165 -16.92 -8.88 10.64
CA SER A 165 -17.70 -9.41 9.53
C SER A 165 -19.19 -9.40 9.94
N GLU A 166 -20.00 -8.58 9.26
CA GLU A 166 -21.46 -8.66 9.36
C GLU A 166 -21.90 -10.05 8.86
N SER A 167 -22.03 -10.99 9.79
CA SER A 167 -22.57 -12.32 9.52
C SER A 167 -23.99 -12.15 8.99
N PRO A 168 -24.35 -12.69 7.80
CA PRO A 168 -25.73 -12.65 7.36
C PRO A 168 -26.55 -13.51 8.33
N SER A 169 -27.57 -12.90 8.93
CA SER A 169 -28.61 -13.60 9.68
C SER A 169 -29.42 -14.43 8.68
N GLU A 170 -29.06 -15.70 8.50
CA GLU A 170 -29.91 -16.67 7.80
C GLU A 170 -31.18 -16.91 8.63
N GLU A 171 -32.25 -16.20 8.29
CA GLU A 171 -33.60 -16.51 8.72
C GLU A 171 -34.00 -17.87 8.11
N ALA A 172 -33.99 -18.90 8.96
CA ALA A 172 -34.21 -20.29 8.58
C ALA A 172 -35.59 -20.51 7.92
N THR A 173 -35.57 -20.90 6.64
CA THR A 173 -36.74 -21.43 5.92
C THR A 173 -37.04 -22.84 6.45
N GLN A 174 -38.18 -23.02 7.14
CA GLN A 174 -38.71 -24.33 7.52
C GLN A 174 -39.42 -24.99 6.31
N THR A 175 -39.09 -26.24 6.03
CA THR A 175 -39.70 -27.17 5.04
C THR A 175 -39.21 -28.56 5.49
N SER A 176 -39.96 -29.65 5.69
CA SER A 176 -41.34 -30.08 5.46
C SER A 176 -41.52 -31.43 6.20
N GLU A 177 -42.74 -31.86 6.51
CA GLU A 177 -43.07 -33.30 6.60
C GLU A 177 -44.58 -33.57 6.39
N ALA A 178 -44.89 -34.78 5.94
CA ALA A 178 -45.89 -35.08 4.91
C ALA A 178 -47.23 -35.69 5.39
N SER A 179 -48.18 -35.69 4.42
CA SER A 179 -49.11 -36.80 4.07
C SER A 179 -50.53 -36.81 4.67
N GLN A 180 -51.56 -36.61 3.82
CA GLN A 180 -52.47 -37.69 3.33
C GLN A 180 -53.63 -37.16 2.46
N THR A 181 -53.79 -37.81 1.29
CA THR A 181 -55.02 -38.41 0.72
C THR A 181 -56.32 -37.59 0.60
N GLY A 182 -56.85 -37.47 -0.62
CA GLY A 182 -58.28 -37.19 -0.85
C GLY A 182 -58.62 -36.65 -2.23
N GLU A 183 -58.92 -37.57 -3.14
CA GLU A 183 -59.47 -37.37 -4.48
C GLU A 183 -60.97 -37.02 -4.41
N ALA A 184 -61.43 -35.95 -5.08
CA ALA A 184 -62.82 -35.79 -5.51
C ALA A 184 -62.98 -34.68 -6.57
N ASP A 185 -63.87 -34.98 -7.51
CA ASP A 185 -64.08 -34.47 -8.85
C ASP A 185 -65.10 -33.30 -8.94
N ALA A 186 -64.91 -32.47 -9.96
CA ALA A 186 -65.83 -31.63 -10.75
C ALA A 186 -66.93 -30.74 -10.10
N SER A 187 -66.91 -29.45 -10.47
CA SER A 187 -67.93 -28.80 -11.35
C SER A 187 -67.91 -27.27 -11.21
N GLY A 188 -68.13 -26.54 -12.32
CA GLY A 188 -68.80 -25.23 -12.25
C GLY A 188 -68.23 -24.13 -13.14
N GLU A 189 -68.98 -23.81 -14.18
CA GLU A 189 -68.73 -22.86 -15.28
C GLU A 189 -69.22 -21.42 -14.96
N THR A 190 -68.74 -20.46 -15.77
CA THR A 190 -69.32 -19.13 -16.13
C THR A 190 -69.29 -17.94 -15.16
N GLY A 191 -68.97 -16.76 -15.71
CA GLY A 191 -69.44 -15.47 -15.19
C GLY A 191 -68.61 -14.25 -15.60
N GLN A 192 -68.92 -13.67 -16.77
CA GLN A 192 -68.38 -12.43 -17.34
C GLN A 192 -69.16 -11.18 -16.85
N THR A 193 -68.48 -10.03 -16.68
CA THR A 193 -68.85 -8.62 -16.98
C THR A 193 -67.77 -7.70 -16.36
N GLY A 194 -67.31 -6.55 -16.86
CA GLY A 194 -67.76 -5.59 -17.88
C GLY A 194 -67.54 -4.16 -17.34
N GLU A 195 -67.11 -3.21 -18.19
CA GLU A 195 -66.90 -1.75 -18.01
C GLU A 195 -65.62 -1.29 -17.25
N ALA A 196 -64.62 -0.61 -17.83
CA ALA A 196 -64.49 0.52 -18.79
C ALA A 196 -64.72 1.91 -18.19
N ASP A 197 -63.66 2.73 -18.11
CA ASP A 197 -63.69 4.14 -18.50
C ASP A 197 -62.27 4.64 -18.85
N ALA A 198 -62.19 5.54 -19.83
CA ALA A 198 -61.00 6.04 -20.48
C ALA A 198 -61.18 7.55 -20.73
N THR A 199 -60.14 8.34 -20.48
CA THR A 199 -59.85 9.66 -21.13
C THR A 199 -58.58 10.20 -20.47
N GLY A 200 -57.57 10.78 -21.12
CA GLY A 200 -57.35 11.17 -22.51
C GLY A 200 -56.42 12.40 -22.51
N GLN A 201 -55.34 12.35 -23.30
CA GLN A 201 -54.63 13.47 -23.97
C GLN A 201 -53.90 14.55 -23.13
N THR A 202 -52.85 15.27 -23.57
CA THR A 202 -51.72 15.23 -24.56
C THR A 202 -51.00 16.58 -24.44
N GLY A 203 -49.72 16.69 -24.82
CA GLY A 203 -49.07 17.94 -25.29
C GLY A 203 -47.77 18.30 -24.55
N GLU A 204 -46.58 17.96 -25.07
CA GLU A 204 -45.71 18.77 -25.98
C GLU A 204 -45.21 20.07 -25.34
N GLN A 205 -43.91 20.18 -24.99
CA GLN A 205 -42.72 20.52 -25.81
C GLN A 205 -42.20 21.91 -25.39
N GLY A 206 -40.87 22.07 -25.30
CA GLY A 206 -40.26 23.40 -25.28
C GLY A 206 -38.94 23.49 -24.53
N ALA A 207 -37.84 23.33 -25.25
CA ALA A 207 -36.50 23.67 -24.83
C ALA A 207 -36.30 25.19 -24.66
N SER A 208 -35.40 25.62 -23.76
CA SER A 208 -34.56 26.81 -23.96
C SER A 208 -33.41 26.85 -22.95
N ALA A 209 -32.26 27.29 -23.46
CA ALA A 209 -30.98 27.41 -22.78
C ALA A 209 -30.80 28.73 -22.02
N ALA A 210 -29.71 28.75 -21.24
CA ALA A 210 -28.78 29.86 -21.00
C ALA A 210 -29.01 30.86 -19.85
N VAL A 211 -28.01 30.85 -18.95
CA VAL A 211 -27.13 31.96 -18.52
C VAL A 211 -27.39 32.71 -17.19
N ASN A 212 -26.29 32.71 -16.42
CA ASN A 212 -25.71 33.73 -15.55
C ASN A 212 -25.96 33.74 -14.03
N GLY A 213 -24.82 33.82 -13.35
CA GLY A 213 -24.59 33.98 -11.91
C GLY A 213 -23.14 33.67 -11.61
#